data_AF-A0A3B9EUW7-F1
#
_entry.id   AF-A0A3B9EUW7-F1
#
_cell.length_a   1.000
_cell.length_b   1.000
_cell.length_c   1.000
_cell.angle_alpha   90.00
_cell.angle_beta   90.00
_cell.angle_gamma   90.00
#
_symmetry.space_group_name_H-M   'P 1'
#
loop_
_entity.id
_entity.type
_entity.pdbx_description
1 polymer ?
#
loop_
_entity_poly.entity_id
_entity_poly.type
_entity_poly.pdbx_seq_one_letter_code
_entity_poly.pdbx_strand_id
1 'polypeptide(L)'
;MRTFTSYVLISAMVLLVFSCSKDKDQDNCKTCPSNAQISGVAQKGPFLNGSAVTLSELDPSFNATGRVFNTNILDNSGAFQFNGISLASSYATTRVNGYYFNEVCGMQSAAPITLEAIVDLSAGNNVNLNVLTHLEKPRVEYLLSNGSTFTDAKQQAQKEVLAIFGIDADSITIVNSEQLNIAGPTDGDAVLIAVSSILQGYRSESGYSEIMADIISDIRTDGVLNSGPLSDKLYAHARALDITAIRNHVSDRYANIGITATVPGFEKYVNQFVGQFNNQTSLIAEFPASGDYGVNLLDPNNISFSASGGHSFRVDCPGQCSQVKVVLSFVSGSGTSVGKWFMNVALVNNWTVQVYDNVIHQQVFTSSTPGKCDLELLFAEAGTYRIEYYEGNETTPSFTKTITLN
;
A
#
# COMPACT_ATOMS: atom_id res chain seq x y z
N MET A 1 9.87 104.53 49.10
CA MET A 1 8.94 103.41 48.86
C MET A 1 9.68 102.38 48.04
N ARG A 2 10.28 101.40 48.74
CA ARG A 2 10.01 99.95 48.60
C ARG A 2 10.59 99.36 47.29
N THR A 3 11.75 98.69 47.36
CA THR A 3 11.92 97.21 47.50
C THR A 3 11.51 96.48 46.21
N PHE A 4 12.15 95.46 45.64
CA PHE A 4 13.17 94.50 46.05
C PHE A 4 13.62 93.75 44.79
N THR A 5 14.83 93.21 44.83
CA THR A 5 15.41 92.17 43.96
C THR A 5 14.55 90.90 43.82
N SER A 6 14.66 90.19 42.68
CA SER A 6 14.68 88.72 42.68
C SER A 6 15.28 88.13 41.40
N TYR A 7 16.41 87.45 41.57
CA TYR A 7 16.98 86.47 40.63
C TYR A 7 16.23 85.14 40.79
N VAL A 8 15.95 84.43 39.70
CA VAL A 8 15.63 82.99 39.74
C VAL A 8 16.48 82.24 38.71
N LEU A 9 17.11 81.19 39.23
CA LEU A 9 18.01 80.24 38.62
C LEU A 9 17.33 79.25 37.66
N ILE A 10 18.08 78.90 36.60
CA ILE A 10 18.45 77.55 36.11
C ILE A 10 17.38 76.46 36.09
N SER A 11 17.11 75.92 34.90
CA SER A 11 17.17 74.46 34.66
C SER A 11 17.27 74.14 33.16
N ALA A 12 18.44 73.69 32.74
CA ALA A 12 18.71 73.14 31.42
C ALA A 12 18.26 71.69 31.38
N MET A 13 17.17 71.41 30.66
CA MET A 13 16.67 70.05 30.43
C MET A 13 17.39 69.47 29.20
N VAL A 14 18.42 68.68 29.45
CA VAL A 14 19.11 67.86 28.45
C VAL A 14 18.20 66.68 28.11
N LEU A 15 17.61 66.71 26.90
CA LEU A 15 16.87 65.60 26.32
C LEU A 15 17.85 64.54 25.78
N LEU A 16 18.16 63.56 26.61
CA LEU A 16 18.75 62.28 26.17
C LEU A 16 17.63 61.45 25.53
N VAL A 17 17.54 61.48 24.20
CA VAL A 17 16.77 60.50 23.44
C VAL A 17 17.49 59.16 23.49
N PHE A 18 17.02 58.29 24.40
CA PHE A 18 17.32 56.87 24.36
C PHE A 18 16.70 56.27 23.10
N SER A 19 17.55 55.97 22.12
CA SER A 19 17.23 55.06 21.02
C SER A 19 16.99 53.67 21.61
N CYS A 20 15.72 53.32 21.79
CA CYS A 20 15.31 51.99 22.19
C CYS A 20 15.37 51.09 20.94
N SER A 21 16.48 50.38 20.77
CA SER A 21 16.56 49.26 19.83
C SER A 21 15.62 48.15 20.31
N LYS A 22 14.41 48.10 19.73
CA LYS A 22 13.56 46.90 19.79
C LYS A 22 14.12 45.87 18.82
N ASP A 23 15.21 45.22 19.21
CA ASP A 23 15.55 43.88 18.73
C ASP A 23 14.92 42.88 19.69
N LYS A 24 13.65 42.57 19.46
CA LYS A 24 12.96 41.40 20.01
C LYS A 24 11.94 40.96 18.98
N ASP A 25 12.31 39.93 18.23
CA ASP A 25 11.46 38.88 17.64
C ASP A 25 12.14 38.26 16.39
N GLN A 26 13.36 37.75 16.57
CA GLN A 26 14.01 36.96 15.54
C GLN A 26 14.93 35.88 16.14
N ASP A 27 14.41 35.06 17.06
CA ASP A 27 15.00 33.74 17.34
C ASP A 27 14.01 32.85 18.11
N ASN A 28 12.97 32.32 17.45
CA ASN A 28 11.97 31.47 18.12
C ASN A 28 11.98 30.00 17.70
N CYS A 29 13.01 29.55 16.98
CA CYS A 29 13.27 28.12 16.81
C CYS A 29 14.72 27.89 16.34
N LYS A 30 15.61 27.59 17.28
CA LYS A 30 17.05 27.43 17.03
C LYS A 30 17.41 26.23 16.13
N THR A 31 16.51 25.25 16.03
CA THR A 31 16.70 24.01 15.24
C THR A 31 15.84 23.98 13.98
N CYS A 32 15.16 25.08 13.64
CA CYS A 32 14.33 25.13 12.46
C CYS A 32 15.16 25.24 11.17
N PRO A 33 14.70 24.62 10.06
CA PRO A 33 15.33 24.78 8.77
C PRO A 33 15.48 26.25 8.37
N SER A 34 16.70 26.69 8.06
CA SER A 34 17.02 28.03 7.58
C SER A 34 17.91 27.94 6.35
N ASN A 35 17.38 28.38 5.21
CA ASN A 35 17.98 28.17 3.88
C ASN A 35 18.42 26.71 3.66
N ALA A 36 17.63 25.77 4.18
CA ALA A 36 17.94 24.36 4.20
C ALA A 36 17.61 23.69 2.86
N GLN A 37 18.36 22.64 2.56
CA GLN A 37 18.01 21.70 1.51
C GLN A 37 17.35 20.49 2.15
N ILE A 38 16.12 20.17 1.75
CA ILE A 38 15.37 18.99 2.21
C ILE A 38 15.25 18.03 1.04
N SER A 39 15.59 16.77 1.22
CA SER A 39 15.61 15.77 0.15
C SER A 39 15.09 14.43 0.64
N GLY A 40 14.76 13.54 -0.28
CA GLY A 40 14.39 12.17 0.06
C GLY A 40 13.96 11.41 -1.17
N VAL A 41 13.39 10.22 -0.96
CA VAL A 41 12.79 9.40 -2.01
C VAL A 41 11.33 9.11 -1.71
N ALA A 42 10.48 9.12 -2.73
CA ALA A 42 9.09 8.69 -2.66
C ALA A 42 8.95 7.27 -3.20
N GLN A 43 8.54 6.34 -2.34
CA GLN A 43 8.65 4.90 -2.58
C GLN A 43 7.48 4.09 -2.00
N LYS A 44 6.70 3.50 -2.90
CA LYS A 44 5.89 2.29 -2.71
C LYS A 44 6.47 1.17 -3.59
N GLY A 45 6.60 1.46 -4.87
CA GLY A 45 7.89 1.39 -5.58
C GLY A 45 8.30 2.82 -5.93
N PRO A 46 9.45 3.05 -6.59
CA PRO A 46 9.87 4.41 -6.92
C PRO A 46 8.80 5.13 -7.73
N PHE A 47 8.41 6.33 -7.28
CA PHE A 47 7.52 7.21 -8.02
C PHE A 47 8.19 7.71 -9.30
N LEU A 48 7.40 7.98 -10.34
CA LEU A 48 7.93 8.43 -11.61
C LEU A 48 8.44 9.86 -11.57
N ASN A 49 9.48 10.12 -12.36
CA ASN A 49 9.97 11.47 -12.67
C ASN A 49 8.80 12.39 -13.09
N GLY A 50 8.77 13.59 -12.52
CA GLY A 50 7.74 14.59 -12.77
C GLY A 50 6.52 14.50 -11.86
N SER A 51 6.40 13.47 -11.00
CA SER A 51 5.36 13.41 -9.97
C SER A 51 5.51 14.57 -8.99
N ALA A 52 4.38 15.14 -8.53
CA ALA A 52 4.39 16.33 -7.69
C ALA A 52 4.69 15.97 -6.22
N VAL A 53 5.58 16.73 -5.58
CA VAL A 53 5.89 16.63 -4.16
C VAL A 53 5.66 17.99 -3.49
N THR A 54 4.89 17.99 -2.41
CA THR A 54 4.53 19.19 -1.66
C THR A 54 5.02 19.05 -0.23
N LEU A 55 5.59 20.12 0.32
CA LEU A 55 5.93 20.27 1.74
C LEU A 55 5.11 21.43 2.31
N SER A 56 4.35 21.19 3.37
CA SER A 56 3.54 22.20 4.06
C SER A 56 4.02 22.36 5.49
N GLU A 57 4.32 23.60 5.90
CA GLU A 57 4.77 23.92 7.25
C GLU A 57 3.62 23.76 8.26
N LEU A 58 3.95 23.17 9.42
CA LEU A 58 3.08 23.11 10.59
C LEU A 58 3.64 24.00 11.70
N ASP A 59 2.78 24.66 12.47
CA ASP A 59 3.18 25.38 13.69
C ASP A 59 3.57 24.41 14.83
N PRO A 60 4.10 24.91 15.97
CA PRO A 60 4.43 24.06 17.12
C PRO A 60 3.22 23.36 17.77
N SER A 61 1.99 23.72 17.40
CA SER A 61 0.75 23.05 17.78
C SER A 61 0.21 22.13 16.67
N PHE A 62 1.05 21.83 15.68
CA PHE A 62 0.78 20.95 14.54
C PHE A 62 -0.32 21.42 13.58
N ASN A 63 -0.67 22.71 13.60
CA ASN A 63 -1.63 23.29 12.66
C ASN A 63 -0.92 23.80 11.40
N ALA A 64 -1.57 23.66 10.24
CA ALA A 64 -1.03 24.18 8.99
C ALA A 64 -0.90 25.71 9.04
N THR A 65 0.28 26.24 8.72
CA THR A 65 0.54 27.69 8.70
C THR A 65 0.10 28.36 7.41
N GLY A 66 -0.17 27.56 6.36
CA GLY A 66 -0.42 28.02 5.00
C GLY A 66 0.84 28.22 4.15
N ARG A 67 2.05 28.08 4.73
CA ARG A 67 3.29 28.05 3.94
C ARG A 67 3.48 26.69 3.28
N VAL A 68 3.56 26.70 1.95
CA VAL A 68 3.64 25.50 1.11
C VAL A 68 4.76 25.66 0.09
N PHE A 69 5.55 24.61 -0.06
CA PHE A 69 6.64 24.50 -1.03
C PHE A 69 6.33 23.33 -1.95
N ASN A 70 6.65 23.48 -3.23
CA ASN A 70 6.43 22.44 -4.24
C ASN A 70 7.73 22.13 -4.96
N THR A 71 7.92 20.86 -5.28
CA THR A 71 8.97 20.34 -6.14
C THR A 71 8.42 19.13 -6.89
N ASN A 72 9.23 18.54 -7.77
CA ASN A 72 8.86 17.33 -8.47
C ASN A 72 9.89 16.23 -8.16
N ILE A 73 9.48 14.98 -8.35
CA ILE A 73 10.41 13.85 -8.45
C ILE A 73 11.38 14.12 -9.60
N LEU A 74 12.68 14.03 -9.33
CA LEU A 74 13.79 14.39 -10.20
C LEU A 74 14.16 13.26 -11.19
N ASP A 75 13.97 12.01 -10.77
CA ASP A 75 14.34 10.83 -11.54
C ASP A 75 13.49 9.60 -11.20
N ASN A 76 13.71 8.52 -11.93
CA ASN A 76 12.94 7.28 -11.81
C ASN A 76 13.28 6.40 -10.60
N SER A 77 14.17 6.86 -9.70
CA SER A 77 14.39 6.28 -8.37
C SER A 77 13.40 6.82 -7.31
N GLY A 78 12.62 7.84 -7.68
CA GLY A 78 11.71 8.53 -6.77
C GLY A 78 12.38 9.67 -5.99
N ALA A 79 13.61 10.07 -6.32
CA ALA A 79 14.33 11.13 -5.61
C ALA A 79 13.68 12.50 -5.79
N PHE A 80 13.63 13.30 -4.74
CA PHE A 80 13.18 14.70 -4.78
C PHE A 80 14.04 15.60 -3.90
N GLN A 81 13.95 16.90 -4.15
CA GLN A 81 14.67 17.90 -3.38
C GLN A 81 13.92 19.24 -3.37
N PHE A 82 13.91 19.87 -2.20
CA PHE A 82 13.54 21.25 -1.96
C PHE A 82 14.81 22.04 -1.62
N ASN A 83 14.95 23.22 -2.21
CA ASN A 83 16.12 24.08 -2.03
C ASN A 83 15.71 25.40 -1.38
N GLY A 84 16.55 25.91 -0.46
CA GLY A 84 16.35 27.21 0.17
C GLY A 84 15.13 27.29 1.09
N ILE A 85 14.81 26.19 1.78
CA ILE A 85 13.66 26.12 2.69
C ILE A 85 13.99 26.82 4.00
N SER A 86 13.17 27.79 4.36
CA SER A 86 13.21 28.46 5.67
C SER A 86 11.85 28.33 6.33
N LEU A 87 11.82 27.66 7.49
CA LEU A 87 10.61 27.44 8.28
C LEU A 87 10.72 28.15 9.63
N ALA A 88 9.57 28.57 10.16
CA ALA A 88 9.42 29.09 11.50
C ALA A 88 9.20 27.98 12.56
N SER A 89 8.88 26.77 12.12
CA SER A 89 8.69 25.56 12.92
C SER A 89 9.36 24.38 12.22
N SER A 90 9.87 23.40 12.98
CA SER A 90 10.54 22.22 12.39
C SER A 90 9.55 21.18 11.91
N TYR A 91 8.27 21.29 12.27
CA TYR A 91 7.24 20.36 11.86
C TYR A 91 6.71 20.67 10.46
N ALA A 92 6.55 19.62 9.66
CA ALA A 92 5.97 19.74 8.33
C ALA A 92 5.16 18.49 7.98
N THR A 93 4.25 18.65 7.03
CA THR A 93 3.70 17.51 6.28
C THR A 93 4.31 17.48 4.89
N THR A 94 4.59 16.29 4.39
CA THR A 94 5.01 16.07 3.01
C THR A 94 3.99 15.19 2.30
N ARG A 95 3.80 15.42 1.01
CA ARG A 95 2.85 14.70 0.16
C ARG A 95 3.47 14.46 -1.19
N VAL A 96 3.33 13.25 -1.73
CA VAL A 96 3.60 12.93 -3.13
C VAL A 96 2.31 12.50 -3.81
N ASN A 97 2.07 12.95 -5.04
CA ASN A 97 1.01 12.45 -5.89
C ASN A 97 1.59 12.09 -7.26
N GLY A 98 1.38 10.84 -7.69
CA GLY A 98 1.88 10.39 -8.98
C GLY A 98 1.80 8.89 -9.17
N TYR A 99 2.26 8.47 -10.35
CA TYR A 99 2.36 7.06 -10.72
C TYR A 99 3.59 6.43 -10.07
N TYR A 100 3.51 5.14 -9.73
CA TYR A 100 4.55 4.40 -9.03
C TYR A 100 4.82 3.06 -9.72
N PHE A 101 6.02 2.53 -9.53
CA PHE A 101 6.34 1.17 -9.96
C PHE A 101 5.66 0.14 -9.03
N ASN A 102 4.81 -0.72 -9.57
CA ASN A 102 4.16 -1.81 -8.84
C ASN A 102 5.13 -3.01 -8.78
N GLU A 103 5.72 -3.23 -7.61
CA GLU A 103 6.67 -4.30 -7.32
C GLU A 103 6.08 -5.71 -7.45
N VAL A 104 4.77 -5.86 -7.22
CA VAL A 104 4.07 -7.15 -7.35
C VAL A 104 3.94 -7.53 -8.82
N CYS A 105 3.54 -6.59 -9.67
CA CYS A 105 3.34 -6.84 -11.10
C CYS A 105 4.57 -6.59 -11.98
N GLY A 106 5.63 -5.98 -11.45
CA GLY A 106 6.82 -5.64 -12.21
C GLY A 106 6.59 -4.57 -13.28
N MET A 107 5.56 -3.74 -13.14
CA MET A 107 5.13 -2.77 -14.14
C MET A 107 4.68 -1.45 -13.51
N GLN A 108 4.46 -0.43 -14.36
CA GLN A 108 4.00 0.87 -13.91
C GLN A 108 2.52 0.81 -13.51
N SER A 109 2.15 1.55 -12.45
CA SER A 109 0.75 1.71 -12.05
C SER A 109 -0.08 2.34 -13.18
N ALA A 110 -1.35 1.96 -13.30
CA ALA A 110 -2.28 2.51 -14.29
C ALA A 110 -2.93 3.83 -13.85
N ALA A 111 -2.86 4.14 -12.54
CA ALA A 111 -3.36 5.37 -11.96
C ALA A 111 -2.36 5.93 -10.93
N PRO A 112 -2.40 7.24 -10.65
CA PRO A 112 -1.61 7.82 -9.59
C PRO A 112 -2.21 7.50 -8.22
N ILE A 113 -1.37 7.49 -7.19
CA ILE A 113 -1.78 7.45 -5.78
C ILE A 113 -1.17 8.65 -5.04
N THR A 114 -1.64 8.85 -3.82
CA THR A 114 -1.06 9.83 -2.89
C THR A 114 -0.44 9.10 -1.71
N LEU A 115 0.78 9.50 -1.32
CA LEU A 115 1.35 9.16 -0.02
C LEU A 115 1.64 10.46 0.73
N GLU A 116 1.54 10.39 2.05
CA GLU A 116 1.75 11.54 2.93
C GLU A 116 2.59 11.14 4.13
N ALA A 117 3.29 12.10 4.72
CA ALA A 117 3.98 11.94 5.99
C ALA A 117 3.82 13.20 6.85
N ILE A 118 4.01 13.04 8.16
CA ILE A 118 4.24 14.12 9.11
C ILE A 118 5.62 13.93 9.72
N VAL A 119 6.42 15.00 9.76
CA VAL A 119 7.86 14.93 10.04
C VAL A 119 8.34 16.07 10.92
N ASP A 120 9.42 15.80 11.67
CA ASP A 120 10.18 16.80 12.41
C ASP A 120 11.56 16.97 11.77
N LEU A 121 11.74 18.10 11.08
CA LEU A 121 12.94 18.44 10.32
C LEU A 121 14.09 18.89 11.23
N SER A 122 13.90 18.99 12.55
CA SER A 122 14.98 19.27 13.48
C SER A 122 15.95 18.09 13.63
N ALA A 123 15.47 16.87 13.35
CA ALA A 123 16.24 15.63 13.42
C ALA A 123 17.05 15.36 12.14
N GLY A 124 16.78 16.09 11.05
CA GLY A 124 17.49 15.95 9.78
C GLY A 124 16.66 16.41 8.57
N ASN A 125 17.36 16.58 7.45
CA ASN A 125 16.75 17.07 6.21
C ASN A 125 16.53 15.96 5.17
N ASN A 126 16.66 14.69 5.56
CA ASN A 126 16.34 13.55 4.71
C ASN A 126 14.98 12.97 5.13
N VAL A 127 14.00 12.99 4.23
CA VAL A 127 12.62 12.58 4.49
C VAL A 127 12.11 11.74 3.33
N ASN A 128 12.05 10.43 3.51
CA ASN A 128 11.43 9.53 2.55
C ASN A 128 9.91 9.49 2.76
N LEU A 129 9.19 9.43 1.64
CA LEU A 129 7.74 9.21 1.62
C LEU A 129 7.50 7.75 1.24
N ASN A 130 6.84 6.98 2.11
CA ASN A 130 6.55 5.58 1.86
C ASN A 130 5.23 5.11 2.49
N VAL A 131 4.88 3.85 2.26
CA VAL A 131 3.60 3.29 2.72
C VAL A 131 3.43 3.34 4.24
N LEU A 132 4.52 3.18 5.02
CA LEU A 132 4.49 3.25 6.48
C LEU A 132 4.25 4.68 6.95
N THR A 133 4.94 5.65 6.35
CA THR A 133 4.71 7.08 6.67
C THR A 133 3.27 7.52 6.40
N HIS A 134 2.63 6.91 5.40
CA HIS A 134 1.24 7.21 5.05
C HIS A 134 0.26 6.60 6.05
N LEU A 135 0.46 5.33 6.43
CA LEU A 135 -0.38 4.65 7.43
C LEU A 135 -0.29 5.31 8.81
N GLU A 136 0.91 5.70 9.24
CA GLU A 136 1.12 6.23 10.58
C GLU A 136 0.61 7.67 10.74
N LYS A 137 0.61 8.49 9.67
CA LYS A 137 0.35 9.93 9.77
C LYS A 137 -0.97 10.26 10.51
N PRO A 138 -2.14 9.71 10.15
CA PRO A 138 -3.39 10.05 10.84
C PRO A 138 -3.43 9.57 12.29
N ARG A 139 -2.72 8.49 12.60
CA ARG A 139 -2.55 7.99 13.96
C ARG A 139 -1.65 8.93 14.78
N VAL A 140 -0.56 9.42 14.21
CA VAL A 140 0.30 10.44 14.83
C VAL A 140 -0.49 11.71 15.12
N GLU A 141 -1.26 12.22 14.16
CA GLU A 141 -2.11 13.41 14.34
C GLU A 141 -3.11 13.22 15.49
N TYR A 142 -3.73 12.04 15.59
CA TYR A 142 -4.62 11.71 16.70
C TYR A 142 -3.90 11.71 18.05
N LEU A 143 -2.73 11.07 18.15
CA LEU A 143 -1.95 11.02 19.40
C LEU A 143 -1.48 12.42 19.84
N LEU A 144 -1.02 13.24 18.89
CA LEU A 144 -0.65 14.64 19.13
C LEU A 144 -1.84 15.45 19.68
N SER A 145 -3.03 15.29 19.09
CA SER A 145 -4.25 15.96 19.56
C SER A 145 -4.67 15.55 20.99
N ASN A 146 -4.22 14.39 21.45
CA ASN A 146 -4.44 13.87 22.80
C ASN A 146 -3.26 14.15 23.76
N GLY A 147 -2.29 14.98 23.35
CA GLY A 147 -1.22 15.49 24.20
C GLY A 147 0.08 14.69 24.18
N SER A 148 0.21 13.68 23.32
CA SER A 148 1.50 13.01 23.11
C SER A 148 2.54 13.94 22.52
N THR A 149 3.82 13.74 22.86
CA THR A 149 4.91 14.43 22.16
C THR A 149 5.04 13.88 20.73
N PHE A 150 5.66 14.64 19.84
CA PHE A 150 5.88 14.20 18.45
C PHE A 150 6.64 12.87 18.37
N THR A 151 7.72 12.75 19.13
CA THR A 151 8.54 11.53 19.17
C THR A 151 7.76 10.33 19.68
N ASP A 152 7.02 10.48 20.79
CA ASP A 152 6.23 9.38 21.35
C ASP A 152 5.10 8.97 20.40
N ALA A 153 4.42 9.95 19.79
CA ALA A 153 3.36 9.71 18.81
C ALA A 153 3.88 8.94 17.59
N LYS A 154 5.06 9.32 17.06
CA LYS A 154 5.70 8.62 15.94
C LYS A 154 6.09 7.19 16.29
N GLN A 155 6.75 6.98 17.42
CA GLN A 155 7.17 5.64 17.86
C GLN A 155 5.96 4.73 18.11
N GLN A 156 4.93 5.24 18.77
CA GLN A 156 3.70 4.48 19.03
C GLN A 156 2.98 4.13 17.74
N ALA A 157 2.74 5.11 16.84
CA ALA A 157 2.04 4.87 15.59
C ALA A 157 2.80 3.88 14.69
N GLN A 158 4.13 3.98 14.60
CA GLN A 158 4.95 3.02 13.86
C GLN A 158 4.80 1.61 14.43
N LYS A 159 4.93 1.45 15.76
CA LYS A 159 4.79 0.15 16.43
C LYS A 159 3.42 -0.49 16.18
N GLU A 160 2.36 0.30 16.30
CA GLU A 160 0.98 -0.12 16.06
C GLU A 160 0.77 -0.54 14.60
N VAL A 161 1.26 0.25 13.63
CA VAL A 161 1.20 -0.10 12.20
C VAL A 161 1.95 -1.39 11.90
N LEU A 162 3.15 -1.59 12.47
CA LEU A 162 3.93 -2.81 12.27
C LEU A 162 3.24 -4.05 12.85
N ALA A 163 2.56 -3.90 14.00
CA ALA A 163 1.83 -4.97 14.64
C ALA A 163 0.69 -5.54 13.77
N ILE A 164 0.05 -4.71 12.93
CA ILE A 164 -0.96 -5.16 11.93
C ILE A 164 -0.38 -6.25 11.02
N PHE A 165 0.89 -6.11 10.64
CA PHE A 165 1.59 -7.05 9.77
C PHE A 165 2.28 -8.18 10.54
N GLY A 166 1.99 -8.32 11.84
CA GLY A 166 2.60 -9.31 12.71
C GLY A 166 4.07 -9.04 13.03
N ILE A 167 4.54 -7.81 12.81
CA ILE A 167 5.94 -7.44 13.00
C ILE A 167 6.11 -6.82 14.39
N ASP A 168 6.92 -7.46 15.24
CA ASP A 168 7.27 -6.90 16.53
C ASP A 168 8.36 -5.83 16.36
N ALA A 169 7.99 -4.57 16.56
CA ALA A 169 8.90 -3.43 16.48
C ALA A 169 10.06 -3.52 17.47
N ASP A 170 9.90 -4.22 18.61
CA ASP A 170 10.97 -4.36 19.61
C ASP A 170 12.02 -5.40 19.16
N SER A 171 11.70 -6.24 18.17
CA SER A 171 12.58 -7.28 17.61
C SER A 171 13.46 -6.79 16.45
N ILE A 172 13.23 -5.58 15.94
CA ILE A 172 13.92 -5.01 14.76
C ILE A 172 14.32 -3.57 15.07
N THR A 173 15.51 -3.16 14.66
CA THR A 173 15.92 -1.76 14.75
C THR A 173 15.36 -0.96 13.59
N ILE A 174 14.21 -0.31 13.80
CA ILE A 174 13.65 0.69 12.89
C ILE A 174 13.62 2.01 13.66
N VAL A 175 14.38 3.01 13.20
CA VAL A 175 14.44 4.32 13.90
C VAL A 175 13.22 5.16 13.56
N ASN A 176 12.96 5.39 12.26
CA ASN A 176 11.83 6.19 11.77
C ASN A 176 11.40 5.70 10.39
N SER A 177 10.11 5.74 10.10
CA SER A 177 9.53 5.26 8.84
C SER A 177 10.07 6.05 7.65
N GLU A 178 10.28 7.36 7.80
CA GLU A 178 10.81 8.28 6.79
C GLU A 178 12.31 8.11 6.51
N GLN A 179 13.00 7.18 7.17
CA GLN A 179 14.40 6.85 6.87
C GLN A 179 14.54 5.56 6.03
N LEU A 180 13.44 4.83 5.86
CA LEU A 180 13.42 3.55 5.14
C LEU A 180 13.43 3.77 3.62
N ASN A 181 14.08 2.85 2.91
CA ASN A 181 14.26 2.89 1.47
C ASN A 181 14.18 1.48 0.87
N ILE A 182 13.33 1.27 -0.13
CA ILE A 182 13.13 -0.03 -0.79
C ILE A 182 14.40 -0.56 -1.48
N ALA A 183 15.33 0.31 -1.86
CA ALA A 183 16.63 -0.09 -2.39
C ALA A 183 17.72 -0.26 -1.31
N GLY A 184 17.39 0.03 -0.05
CA GLY A 184 18.31 -0.05 1.09
C GLY A 184 18.53 -1.48 1.59
N PRO A 185 19.61 -1.73 2.35
CA PRO A 185 20.00 -3.09 2.76
C PRO A 185 19.51 -3.51 4.16
N THR A 186 18.77 -2.65 4.88
CA THR A 186 18.47 -2.88 6.31
C THR A 186 17.27 -3.82 6.52
N ASP A 187 17.10 -4.34 7.73
CA ASP A 187 15.90 -5.09 8.09
C ASP A 187 14.63 -4.22 8.02
N GLY A 188 14.73 -2.92 8.35
CA GLY A 188 13.63 -1.96 8.17
C GLY A 188 13.24 -1.79 6.70
N ASP A 189 14.21 -1.80 5.79
CA ASP A 189 13.95 -1.76 4.36
C ASP A 189 13.25 -3.04 3.88
N ALA A 190 13.62 -4.21 4.43
CA ALA A 190 12.90 -5.46 4.19
C ALA A 190 11.46 -5.41 4.71
N VAL A 191 11.23 -4.84 5.89
CA VAL A 191 9.88 -4.60 6.42
C VAL A 191 9.08 -3.71 5.47
N LEU A 192 9.69 -2.62 4.97
CA LEU A 192 9.02 -1.71 4.04
C LEU A 192 8.58 -2.43 2.75
N ILE A 193 9.45 -3.26 2.16
CA ILE A 193 9.11 -4.06 0.96
C ILE A 193 7.96 -5.02 1.26
N ALA A 194 8.02 -5.74 2.38
CA ALA A 194 6.99 -6.71 2.75
C ALA A 194 5.62 -6.04 2.95
N VAL A 195 5.58 -4.95 3.73
CA VAL A 195 4.35 -4.20 3.99
C VAL A 195 3.80 -3.59 2.71
N SER A 196 4.65 -2.98 1.87
CA SER A 196 4.23 -2.45 0.57
C SER A 196 3.62 -3.55 -0.32
N SER A 197 4.25 -4.72 -0.37
CA SER A 197 3.81 -5.85 -1.19
C SER A 197 2.48 -6.44 -0.70
N ILE A 198 2.28 -6.58 0.61
CA ILE A 198 1.03 -7.07 1.22
C ILE A 198 -0.14 -6.11 0.92
N LEU A 199 0.10 -4.81 1.10
CA LEU A 199 -0.88 -3.76 0.82
C LEU A 199 -1.21 -3.71 -0.68
N GLN A 200 -0.19 -3.80 -1.54
CA GLN A 200 -0.37 -3.88 -2.99
C GLN A 200 -1.21 -5.09 -3.37
N GLY A 201 -0.73 -6.29 -3.03
CA GLY A 201 -1.27 -7.54 -3.56
C GLY A 201 -1.45 -7.46 -5.08
N TYR A 202 -2.40 -8.24 -5.60
CA TYR A 202 -2.90 -8.05 -6.97
C TYR A 202 -4.06 -7.05 -7.10
N ARG A 203 -4.16 -6.05 -6.22
CA ARG A 203 -5.24 -5.05 -6.30
C ARG A 203 -5.00 -4.09 -7.47
N SER A 204 -6.07 -3.48 -7.97
CA SER A 204 -5.96 -2.25 -8.75
C SER A 204 -5.48 -1.10 -7.87
N GLU A 205 -5.09 0.02 -8.48
CA GLU A 205 -4.72 1.23 -7.76
C GLU A 205 -5.88 1.76 -6.90
N SER A 206 -7.12 1.67 -7.42
CA SER A 206 -8.31 2.05 -6.65
C SER A 206 -8.50 1.14 -5.43
N GLY A 207 -8.32 -0.18 -5.59
CA GLY A 207 -8.40 -1.12 -4.47
C GLY A 207 -7.25 -0.95 -3.47
N TYR A 208 -6.05 -0.56 -3.93
CA TYR A 208 -4.94 -0.19 -3.06
C TYR A 208 -5.26 1.09 -2.26
N SER A 209 -5.81 2.13 -2.89
CA SER A 209 -6.21 3.34 -2.19
C SER A 209 -7.36 3.11 -1.20
N GLU A 210 -8.32 2.26 -1.56
CA GLU A 210 -9.44 1.85 -0.69
C GLU A 210 -8.92 1.12 0.56
N ILE A 211 -8.11 0.06 0.39
CA ILE A 211 -7.60 -0.70 1.55
C ILE A 211 -6.74 0.19 2.47
N MET A 212 -5.94 1.10 1.93
CA MET A 212 -5.16 2.06 2.72
C MET A 212 -6.06 2.99 3.53
N ALA A 213 -7.10 3.55 2.90
CA ALA A 213 -8.04 4.44 3.56
C ALA A 213 -8.83 3.73 4.67
N ASP A 214 -9.25 2.50 4.41
CA ASP A 214 -10.00 1.68 5.37
C ASP A 214 -9.14 1.32 6.59
N ILE A 215 -7.89 0.88 6.37
CA ILE A 215 -6.95 0.60 7.46
C ILE A 215 -6.69 1.87 8.28
N ILE A 216 -6.37 2.99 7.61
CA ILE A 216 -6.16 4.28 8.27
C ILE A 216 -7.36 4.67 9.14
N SER A 217 -8.57 4.48 8.63
CA SER A 217 -9.80 4.81 9.35
C SER A 217 -10.01 3.93 10.59
N ASP A 218 -9.74 2.62 10.47
CA ASP A 218 -9.87 1.66 11.58
C ASP A 218 -8.87 2.00 12.70
N ILE A 219 -7.58 2.11 12.37
CA ILE A 219 -6.52 2.23 13.37
C ILE A 219 -6.37 3.64 13.98
N ARG A 220 -7.05 4.65 13.43
CA ARG A 220 -6.79 6.07 13.77
C ARG A 220 -6.84 6.32 15.28
N THR A 221 -7.83 5.78 15.98
CA THR A 221 -8.11 6.13 17.38
C THR A 221 -7.51 5.19 18.41
N ASP A 222 -7.25 3.93 18.05
CA ASP A 222 -6.77 2.90 18.99
C ASP A 222 -5.50 2.17 18.52
N GLY A 223 -5.08 2.33 17.27
CA GLY A 223 -3.90 1.67 16.71
C GLY A 223 -4.11 0.20 16.38
N VAL A 224 -5.35 -0.31 16.35
CA VAL A 224 -5.63 -1.74 16.17
C VAL A 224 -6.50 -1.97 14.93
N LEU A 225 -6.06 -2.86 14.03
CA LEU A 225 -6.89 -3.31 12.91
C LEU A 225 -7.88 -4.37 13.40
N ASN A 226 -9.13 -3.97 13.64
CA ASN A 226 -10.17 -4.84 14.19
C ASN A 226 -11.09 -5.43 13.10
N SER A 227 -11.05 -4.90 11.89
CA SER A 227 -11.89 -5.35 10.78
C SER A 227 -11.48 -6.71 10.23
N GLY A 228 -12.25 -7.76 10.55
CA GLY A 228 -12.12 -9.09 9.96
C GLY A 228 -12.04 -9.08 8.43
N PRO A 229 -12.97 -8.41 7.71
CA PRO A 229 -12.91 -8.31 6.26
C PRO A 229 -11.65 -7.66 5.70
N LEU A 230 -11.07 -6.66 6.38
CA LEU A 230 -9.80 -6.06 5.94
C LEU A 230 -8.64 -7.04 6.12
N SER A 231 -8.60 -7.70 7.28
CA SER A 231 -7.61 -8.75 7.58
C SER A 231 -7.69 -9.91 6.58
N ASP A 232 -8.90 -10.37 6.25
CA ASP A 232 -9.14 -11.43 5.25
C ASP A 232 -8.65 -11.02 3.86
N LYS A 233 -8.91 -9.76 3.45
CA LYS A 233 -8.39 -9.20 2.19
C LYS A 233 -6.87 -9.15 2.19
N LEU A 234 -6.24 -8.63 3.25
CA LEU A 234 -4.78 -8.56 3.36
C LEU A 234 -4.16 -9.96 3.29
N TYR A 235 -4.73 -10.91 4.03
CA TYR A 235 -4.29 -12.31 4.03
C TYR A 235 -4.38 -12.95 2.64
N ALA A 236 -5.54 -12.91 1.99
CA ALA A 236 -5.75 -13.53 0.68
C ALA A 236 -4.71 -13.04 -0.35
N HIS A 237 -4.48 -11.72 -0.36
CA HIS A 237 -3.50 -11.12 -1.25
C HIS A 237 -2.05 -11.46 -0.88
N ALA A 238 -1.70 -11.46 0.41
CA ALA A 238 -0.36 -11.82 0.88
C ALA A 238 0.00 -13.26 0.57
N ARG A 239 -0.96 -14.18 0.74
CA ARG A 239 -0.81 -15.62 0.46
C ARG A 239 -0.50 -15.88 -1.01
N ALA A 240 -1.16 -15.14 -1.91
CA ALA A 240 -0.99 -15.30 -3.36
C ALA A 240 0.29 -14.63 -3.93
N LEU A 241 1.06 -13.87 -3.14
CA LEU A 241 2.22 -13.13 -3.64
C LEU A 241 3.31 -14.05 -4.19
N ASP A 242 3.80 -13.76 -5.39
CA ASP A 242 5.06 -14.31 -5.86
C ASP A 242 6.26 -13.52 -5.31
N ILE A 243 6.68 -13.89 -4.11
CA ILE A 243 7.81 -13.27 -3.41
C ILE A 243 9.13 -13.34 -4.18
N THR A 244 9.32 -14.35 -5.04
CA THR A 244 10.52 -14.46 -5.88
C THR A 244 10.46 -13.48 -7.04
N ALA A 245 9.30 -13.36 -7.69
CA ALA A 245 9.10 -12.37 -8.75
C ALA A 245 9.24 -10.94 -8.22
N ILE A 246 8.67 -10.62 -7.06
CA ILE A 246 8.81 -9.28 -6.44
C ILE A 246 10.28 -8.89 -6.26
N ARG A 247 11.10 -9.79 -5.71
CA ARG A 247 12.55 -9.57 -5.56
C ARG A 247 13.21 -9.22 -6.90
N ASN A 248 12.90 -9.98 -7.94
CA ASN A 248 13.46 -9.76 -9.27
C ASN A 248 12.96 -8.43 -9.84
N HIS A 249 11.67 -8.13 -9.74
CA HIS A 249 11.09 -6.88 -10.23
C HIS A 249 11.74 -5.65 -9.59
N VAL A 250 11.95 -5.66 -8.26
CA VAL A 250 12.64 -4.56 -7.56
C VAL A 250 14.09 -4.45 -8.04
N SER A 251 14.81 -5.57 -8.11
CA SER A 251 16.21 -5.59 -8.55
C SER A 251 16.36 -5.06 -9.99
N ASP A 252 15.51 -5.54 -10.89
CA ASP A 252 15.49 -5.16 -12.30
C ASP A 252 15.11 -3.69 -12.48
N ARG A 253 14.13 -3.19 -11.70
CA ARG A 253 13.72 -1.78 -11.76
C ARG A 253 14.88 -0.84 -11.47
N TYR A 254 15.64 -1.11 -10.40
CA TYR A 254 16.78 -0.28 -10.04
C TYR A 254 17.97 -0.50 -10.98
N ALA A 255 18.24 -1.74 -11.41
CA ALA A 255 19.30 -2.04 -12.37
C ALA A 255 19.08 -1.29 -13.70
N ASN A 256 17.83 -1.22 -14.19
CA ASN A 256 17.47 -0.52 -15.41
C ASN A 256 17.71 1.00 -15.37
N ILE A 257 17.88 1.59 -14.18
CA ILE A 257 18.24 3.00 -13.98
C ILE A 257 19.66 3.17 -13.46
N GLY A 258 20.49 2.11 -13.51
CA GLY A 258 21.91 2.14 -13.14
C GLY A 258 22.17 2.09 -11.64
N ILE A 259 21.21 1.64 -10.83
CA ILE A 259 21.33 1.54 -9.37
C ILE A 259 21.35 0.04 -8.97
N THR A 260 22.36 -0.38 -8.21
CA THR A 260 22.40 -1.73 -7.65
C THR A 260 21.63 -1.77 -6.33
N ALA A 261 20.40 -2.31 -6.35
CA ALA A 261 19.62 -2.52 -5.13
C ALA A 261 20.05 -3.79 -4.40
N THR A 262 20.17 -3.75 -3.07
CA THR A 262 20.57 -4.91 -2.25
C THR A 262 19.40 -5.83 -1.87
N VAL A 263 18.15 -5.38 -2.05
CA VAL A 263 16.87 -6.07 -1.72
C VAL A 263 17.01 -7.03 -0.53
N PRO A 264 16.85 -6.58 0.71
CA PRO A 264 17.03 -7.43 1.89
C PRO A 264 15.95 -8.53 1.96
N GLY A 265 16.11 -9.49 2.87
CA GLY A 265 15.25 -10.67 2.99
C GLY A 265 13.84 -10.36 3.52
N PHE A 266 12.99 -9.72 2.71
CA PHE A 266 11.62 -9.32 3.06
C PHE A 266 10.64 -10.50 3.14
N GLU A 267 10.97 -11.62 2.51
CA GLU A 267 10.12 -12.81 2.41
C GLU A 267 9.79 -13.37 3.79
N LYS A 268 10.71 -13.25 4.76
CA LYS A 268 10.48 -13.68 6.14
C LYS A 268 9.28 -12.96 6.77
N TYR A 269 9.10 -11.66 6.48
CA TYR A 269 8.01 -10.85 7.02
C TYR A 269 6.68 -11.15 6.32
N VAL A 270 6.70 -11.41 5.00
CA VAL A 270 5.51 -11.87 4.27
C VAL A 270 5.03 -13.22 4.82
N ASN A 271 5.96 -14.19 4.95
CA ASN A 271 5.64 -15.52 5.48
C ASN A 271 5.16 -15.47 6.93
N GLN A 272 5.77 -14.62 7.76
CA GLN A 272 5.32 -14.36 9.14
C GLN A 272 3.90 -13.80 9.16
N PHE A 273 3.59 -12.83 8.30
CA PHE A 273 2.24 -12.27 8.19
C PHE A 273 1.21 -13.35 7.82
N VAL A 274 1.48 -14.12 6.75
CA VAL A 274 0.61 -15.21 6.28
C VAL A 274 0.43 -16.27 7.37
N GLY A 275 1.49 -16.60 8.11
CA GLY A 275 1.47 -17.59 9.20
C GLY A 275 0.57 -17.23 10.39
N GLN A 276 0.11 -15.99 10.50
CA GLN A 276 -0.87 -15.59 11.53
C GLN A 276 -2.28 -16.12 11.25
N PHE A 277 -2.58 -16.46 9.99
CA PHE A 277 -3.92 -16.80 9.52
C PHE A 277 -4.00 -18.29 9.19
N ASN A 278 -4.37 -19.09 10.18
CA ASN A 278 -4.56 -20.53 10.00
C ASN A 278 -5.96 -20.83 9.45
N ASN A 279 -6.05 -21.74 8.47
CA ASN A 279 -7.30 -22.28 7.91
C ASN A 279 -8.24 -21.27 7.22
N GLN A 280 -7.74 -20.12 6.79
CA GLN A 280 -8.53 -19.17 5.99
C GLN A 280 -8.48 -19.52 4.50
N THR A 281 -9.64 -19.42 3.83
CA THR A 281 -9.83 -19.78 2.41
C THR A 281 -10.28 -18.60 1.55
N SER A 282 -10.06 -17.38 2.04
CA SER A 282 -10.37 -16.14 1.32
C SER A 282 -9.67 -16.11 -0.03
N LEU A 283 -10.40 -15.71 -1.07
CA LEU A 283 -9.95 -15.65 -2.46
C LEU A 283 -9.67 -14.20 -2.86
N ILE A 284 -8.69 -13.98 -3.74
CA ILE A 284 -8.42 -12.65 -4.32
C ILE A 284 -9.33 -12.35 -5.51
N ALA A 285 -9.70 -13.38 -6.28
CA ALA A 285 -10.56 -13.24 -7.44
C ALA A 285 -12.03 -13.35 -7.05
N GLU A 286 -12.88 -12.66 -7.81
CA GLU A 286 -14.32 -12.74 -7.63
C GLU A 286 -14.91 -13.82 -8.54
N PHE A 287 -15.86 -14.57 -7.99
CA PHE A 287 -16.56 -15.65 -8.69
C PHE A 287 -18.06 -15.40 -8.64
N PRO A 288 -18.60 -14.54 -9.53
CA PRO A 288 -20.00 -14.12 -9.47
C PRO A 288 -20.96 -15.29 -9.65
N ALA A 289 -22.17 -15.20 -9.09
CA ALA A 289 -23.17 -16.27 -9.16
C ALA A 289 -23.62 -16.63 -10.60
N SER A 290 -23.41 -15.73 -11.56
CA SER A 290 -23.73 -15.94 -12.98
C SER A 290 -22.74 -15.22 -13.90
N GLY A 291 -22.63 -15.72 -15.12
CA GLY A 291 -21.91 -15.09 -16.22
C GLY A 291 -22.74 -15.02 -17.49
N ASP A 292 -22.08 -14.87 -18.63
CA ASP A 292 -22.75 -14.65 -19.92
C ASP A 292 -23.50 -15.91 -20.39
N TYR A 293 -23.14 -17.07 -19.84
CA TYR A 293 -23.67 -18.39 -20.20
C TYR A 293 -24.50 -19.03 -19.07
N GLY A 294 -25.06 -18.23 -18.17
CA GLY A 294 -25.97 -18.71 -17.12
C GLY A 294 -25.31 -18.82 -15.74
N VAL A 295 -25.75 -19.80 -14.95
CA VAL A 295 -25.24 -20.02 -13.59
C VAL A 295 -23.76 -20.36 -13.63
N ASN A 296 -22.97 -19.76 -12.75
CA ASN A 296 -21.53 -19.93 -12.74
C ASN A 296 -21.12 -21.19 -11.95
N LEU A 297 -20.42 -22.12 -12.61
CA LEU A 297 -19.83 -23.28 -11.96
C LEU A 297 -18.79 -22.90 -10.92
N LEU A 298 -18.15 -21.74 -11.06
CA LEU A 298 -17.08 -21.30 -10.19
C LEU A 298 -17.54 -20.57 -8.93
N ASP A 299 -18.83 -20.24 -8.78
CA ASP A 299 -19.35 -19.59 -7.56
C ASP A 299 -19.11 -20.49 -6.32
N PRO A 300 -18.29 -20.07 -5.33
CA PRO A 300 -17.95 -20.87 -4.16
C PRO A 300 -19.17 -21.34 -3.36
N ASN A 301 -20.28 -20.62 -3.43
CA ASN A 301 -21.49 -20.88 -2.66
C ASN A 301 -22.46 -21.86 -3.35
N ASN A 302 -22.27 -22.15 -4.64
CA ASN A 302 -23.11 -23.08 -5.38
C ASN A 302 -22.42 -24.42 -5.64
N ILE A 303 -23.08 -25.50 -5.20
CA ILE A 303 -22.59 -26.88 -5.32
C ILE A 303 -23.54 -27.79 -6.11
N SER A 304 -24.67 -27.28 -6.62
CA SER A 304 -25.68 -28.09 -7.32
C SER A 304 -26.13 -27.42 -8.61
N PHE A 305 -26.05 -28.15 -9.71
CA PHE A 305 -26.27 -27.64 -11.06
C PHE A 305 -27.14 -28.62 -11.87
N SER A 306 -27.79 -28.13 -12.92
CA SER A 306 -28.48 -29.01 -13.87
C SER A 306 -27.47 -29.64 -14.83
N ALA A 307 -27.55 -30.94 -15.08
CA ALA A 307 -26.78 -31.61 -16.12
C ALA A 307 -27.21 -31.16 -17.54
N SER A 308 -28.38 -30.52 -17.67
CA SER A 308 -28.86 -29.95 -18.93
C SER A 308 -28.55 -28.46 -19.04
N GLY A 309 -28.16 -28.03 -20.24
CA GLY A 309 -27.84 -26.64 -20.55
C GLY A 309 -26.36 -26.27 -20.33
N GLY A 310 -26.00 -25.10 -20.83
CA GLY A 310 -24.68 -24.51 -20.63
C GLY A 310 -24.58 -23.84 -19.26
N HIS A 311 -23.37 -23.88 -18.70
CA HIS A 311 -23.03 -23.14 -17.49
C HIS A 311 -21.86 -22.22 -17.77
N SER A 312 -21.84 -21.09 -17.07
CA SER A 312 -20.73 -20.17 -17.11
C SER A 312 -19.56 -20.72 -16.29
N PHE A 313 -18.34 -20.42 -16.74
CA PHE A 313 -17.10 -20.68 -16.04
C PHE A 313 -16.38 -19.33 -15.83
N ARG A 314 -17.03 -18.48 -15.04
CA ARG A 314 -16.67 -17.06 -14.89
C ARG A 314 -15.80 -16.79 -13.68
N VAL A 315 -14.77 -16.00 -13.88
CA VAL A 315 -13.95 -15.38 -12.85
C VAL A 315 -13.64 -13.94 -13.23
N ASP A 316 -13.66 -13.04 -12.25
CA ASP A 316 -13.27 -11.65 -12.40
C ASP A 316 -11.95 -11.44 -11.61
N CYS A 317 -10.83 -11.41 -12.35
CA CYS A 317 -9.48 -11.32 -11.79
C CYS A 317 -9.10 -9.85 -11.49
N PRO A 318 -8.61 -9.48 -10.29
CA PRO A 318 -8.36 -8.09 -9.92
C PRO A 318 -7.06 -7.51 -10.50
N GLY A 319 -6.97 -6.17 -10.53
CA GLY A 319 -5.72 -5.45 -10.75
C GLY A 319 -5.07 -5.66 -12.13
N GLN A 320 -3.73 -5.58 -12.17
CA GLN A 320 -2.94 -5.51 -13.40
C GLN A 320 -2.25 -6.83 -13.79
N CYS A 321 -2.10 -7.77 -12.86
CA CYS A 321 -1.36 -9.00 -13.10
C CYS A 321 -1.86 -10.22 -12.32
N SER A 322 -3.06 -10.17 -11.71
CA SER A 322 -3.61 -11.40 -11.10
C SER A 322 -3.89 -12.47 -12.15
N GLN A 323 -3.79 -13.71 -11.71
CA GLN A 323 -4.16 -14.87 -12.49
C GLN A 323 -4.77 -15.92 -11.57
N VAL A 324 -5.78 -16.60 -12.09
CA VAL A 324 -6.40 -17.77 -11.47
C VAL A 324 -6.20 -18.98 -12.37
N LYS A 325 -5.77 -20.07 -11.77
CA LYS A 325 -5.78 -21.40 -12.38
C LYS A 325 -6.87 -22.21 -11.71
N VAL A 326 -7.76 -22.79 -12.51
CA VAL A 326 -8.80 -23.69 -12.06
C VAL A 326 -8.54 -25.08 -12.62
N VAL A 327 -8.70 -26.08 -11.77
CA VAL A 327 -8.64 -27.49 -12.15
C VAL A 327 -10.03 -28.09 -11.94
N LEU A 328 -10.62 -28.60 -13.03
CA LEU A 328 -11.88 -29.33 -13.01
C LEU A 328 -11.60 -30.82 -13.20
N SER A 329 -12.07 -31.64 -12.27
CA SER A 329 -11.86 -33.09 -12.28
C SER A 329 -13.16 -33.85 -12.08
N PHE A 330 -13.38 -34.91 -12.84
CA PHE A 330 -14.47 -35.85 -12.57
C PHE A 330 -14.19 -36.69 -11.33
N VAL A 331 -15.22 -36.94 -10.52
CA VAL A 331 -15.12 -37.74 -9.28
C VAL A 331 -15.93 -39.03 -9.41
N SER A 332 -17.20 -38.92 -9.76
CA SER A 332 -18.10 -40.08 -9.87
C SER A 332 -19.32 -39.79 -10.73
N GLY A 333 -19.93 -40.83 -11.30
CA GLY A 333 -21.06 -40.72 -12.20
C GLY A 333 -21.31 -42.04 -12.92
N SER A 334 -22.42 -42.14 -13.64
CA SER A 334 -22.82 -43.34 -14.36
C SER A 334 -23.30 -42.98 -15.75
N GLY A 335 -22.87 -43.75 -16.76
CA GLY A 335 -23.25 -43.54 -18.15
C GLY A 335 -22.11 -43.86 -19.12
N THR A 336 -22.27 -43.47 -20.38
CA THR A 336 -21.35 -43.83 -21.47
C THR A 336 -20.40 -42.70 -21.84
N SER A 337 -20.71 -41.47 -21.43
CA SER A 337 -19.91 -40.27 -21.64
C SER A 337 -19.43 -39.65 -20.32
N VAL A 338 -19.33 -40.46 -19.27
CA VAL A 338 -18.94 -40.04 -17.92
C VAL A 338 -17.64 -39.24 -17.91
N GLY A 339 -17.63 -38.18 -17.10
CA GLY A 339 -16.46 -37.34 -16.91
C GLY A 339 -16.12 -36.41 -18.08
N LYS A 340 -16.94 -36.36 -19.14
CA LYS A 340 -16.71 -35.48 -20.29
C LYS A 340 -17.55 -34.21 -20.22
N TRP A 341 -16.91 -33.09 -20.57
CA TRP A 341 -17.56 -31.82 -20.81
C TRP A 341 -17.09 -31.24 -22.14
N PHE A 342 -17.92 -30.38 -22.72
CA PHE A 342 -17.72 -29.74 -23.99
C PHE A 342 -17.69 -28.23 -23.80
N MET A 343 -16.95 -27.58 -24.67
CA MET A 343 -16.87 -26.12 -24.75
C MET A 343 -16.88 -25.69 -26.20
N ASN A 344 -17.49 -24.53 -26.46
CA ASN A 344 -17.34 -23.88 -27.74
C ASN A 344 -16.08 -23.02 -27.71
N VAL A 345 -15.03 -23.46 -28.41
CA VAL A 345 -13.74 -22.75 -28.46
C VAL A 345 -13.84 -21.32 -29.00
N ALA A 346 -14.87 -21.01 -29.79
CA ALA A 346 -15.12 -19.65 -30.30
C ALA A 346 -15.70 -18.70 -29.24
N LEU A 347 -16.22 -19.24 -28.13
CA LEU A 347 -16.84 -18.50 -27.03
C LEU A 347 -15.93 -18.40 -25.80
N VAL A 348 -14.71 -18.92 -25.89
CA VAL A 348 -13.71 -18.85 -24.83
C VAL A 348 -13.16 -17.43 -24.75
N ASN A 349 -13.44 -16.75 -23.64
CA ASN A 349 -12.99 -15.39 -23.40
C ASN A 349 -11.97 -15.35 -22.25
N ASN A 350 -10.75 -14.92 -22.57
CA ASN A 350 -9.62 -14.75 -21.63
C ASN A 350 -9.26 -16.00 -20.80
N TRP A 351 -9.56 -17.19 -21.31
CA TRP A 351 -9.12 -18.46 -20.74
C TRP A 351 -8.11 -19.14 -21.65
N THR A 352 -6.99 -19.57 -21.08
CA THR A 352 -6.09 -20.55 -21.67
C THR A 352 -6.50 -21.93 -21.15
N VAL A 353 -6.91 -22.83 -22.04
CA VAL A 353 -7.45 -24.15 -21.68
C VAL A 353 -6.47 -25.24 -22.11
N GLN A 354 -6.04 -26.08 -21.16
CA GLN A 354 -5.17 -27.22 -21.46
C GLN A 354 -5.95 -28.38 -22.09
N VAL A 355 -5.22 -29.32 -22.71
CA VAL A 355 -5.82 -30.55 -23.24
C VAL A 355 -6.40 -31.38 -22.09
N TYR A 356 -7.60 -31.91 -22.28
CA TYR A 356 -8.25 -32.79 -21.32
C TYR A 356 -7.47 -34.11 -21.15
N ASP A 357 -7.20 -34.49 -19.90
CA ASP A 357 -6.55 -35.76 -19.54
C ASP A 357 -7.60 -36.86 -19.39
N ASN A 358 -7.56 -37.85 -20.29
CA ASN A 358 -8.52 -38.96 -20.32
C ASN A 358 -8.21 -40.07 -19.31
N VAL A 359 -7.04 -40.07 -18.67
CA VAL A 359 -6.66 -41.07 -17.66
C VAL A 359 -7.23 -40.67 -16.31
N ILE A 360 -7.05 -39.41 -15.93
CA ILE A 360 -7.49 -38.88 -14.63
C ILE A 360 -8.77 -38.03 -14.72
N HIS A 361 -9.32 -37.86 -15.92
CA HIS A 361 -10.54 -37.12 -16.20
C HIS A 361 -10.51 -35.67 -15.68
N GLN A 362 -9.46 -34.93 -16.07
CA GLN A 362 -9.16 -33.59 -15.57
C GLN A 362 -8.86 -32.62 -16.71
N GLN A 363 -9.20 -31.34 -16.51
CA GLN A 363 -8.75 -30.26 -17.38
C GLN A 363 -8.36 -29.03 -16.56
N VAL A 364 -7.34 -28.31 -17.04
CA VAL A 364 -6.80 -27.11 -16.40
C VAL A 364 -7.16 -25.88 -17.23
N PHE A 365 -7.62 -24.84 -16.55
CA PHE A 365 -8.03 -23.56 -17.10
C PHE A 365 -7.22 -22.48 -16.41
N THR A 366 -6.57 -21.61 -17.17
CA THR A 366 -5.77 -20.51 -16.62
C THR A 366 -6.25 -19.19 -17.21
N SER A 367 -6.63 -18.22 -16.38
CA SER A 367 -7.02 -16.89 -16.85
C SER A 367 -5.85 -16.22 -17.57
N SER A 368 -6.05 -15.74 -18.79
CA SER A 368 -4.98 -15.21 -19.63
C SER A 368 -4.57 -13.79 -19.21
N THR A 369 -5.51 -12.98 -18.75
CA THR A 369 -5.28 -11.60 -18.27
C THR A 369 -6.19 -11.30 -17.09
N PRO A 370 -5.84 -10.30 -16.25
CA PRO A 370 -6.78 -9.74 -15.29
C PRO A 370 -8.05 -9.22 -15.96
N GLY A 371 -9.12 -9.13 -15.18
CA GLY A 371 -10.46 -8.82 -15.64
C GLY A 371 -11.33 -10.06 -15.79
N LYS A 372 -12.43 -9.89 -16.53
CA LYS A 372 -13.44 -10.93 -16.73
C LYS A 372 -12.94 -12.02 -17.67
N CYS A 373 -12.97 -13.25 -17.18
CA CYS A 373 -12.82 -14.47 -17.98
C CYS A 373 -14.12 -15.25 -17.89
N ASP A 374 -14.61 -15.77 -19.02
CA ASP A 374 -15.83 -16.57 -19.06
C ASP A 374 -15.79 -17.52 -20.27
N LEU A 375 -16.45 -18.66 -20.13
CA LEU A 375 -16.71 -19.60 -21.21
C LEU A 375 -17.94 -20.44 -20.86
N GLU A 376 -18.55 -21.04 -21.88
CA GLU A 376 -19.64 -21.99 -21.70
C GLU A 376 -19.08 -23.40 -21.53
N LEU A 377 -19.45 -24.07 -20.44
CA LEU A 377 -19.27 -25.52 -20.25
C LEU A 377 -20.60 -26.25 -20.34
N LEU A 378 -20.61 -27.30 -21.17
CA LEU A 378 -21.72 -28.22 -21.35
C LEU A 378 -21.30 -29.59 -20.85
N PHE A 379 -22.11 -30.20 -19.99
CA PHE A 379 -21.82 -31.55 -19.48
C PHE A 379 -22.59 -32.60 -20.28
N ALA A 380 -21.94 -33.73 -20.56
CA ALA A 380 -22.57 -34.81 -21.32
C ALA A 380 -23.62 -35.55 -20.50
N GLU A 381 -23.35 -35.74 -19.20
CA GLU A 381 -24.12 -36.57 -18.29
C GLU A 381 -24.02 -36.02 -16.84
N ALA A 382 -24.98 -36.41 -16.00
CA ALA A 382 -24.99 -36.14 -14.57
C ALA A 382 -23.77 -36.77 -13.88
N GLY A 383 -23.33 -36.15 -12.78
CA GLY A 383 -22.15 -36.63 -12.05
C GLY A 383 -21.66 -35.67 -10.98
N THR A 384 -20.61 -36.10 -10.30
CA THR A 384 -19.91 -35.35 -9.26
C THR A 384 -18.55 -34.93 -9.80
N TYR A 385 -18.21 -33.67 -9.60
CA TYR A 385 -16.97 -33.06 -10.09
C TYR A 385 -16.31 -32.25 -8.98
N ARG A 386 -14.99 -32.21 -8.97
CA ARG A 386 -14.20 -31.39 -8.06
C ARG A 386 -13.62 -30.20 -8.80
N ILE A 387 -13.68 -29.03 -8.17
CA ILE A 387 -13.12 -27.78 -8.67
C ILE A 387 -12.09 -27.30 -7.65
N GLU A 388 -10.84 -27.16 -8.10
CA GLU A 388 -9.72 -26.66 -7.29
C GLU A 388 -9.25 -25.33 -7.88
N TYR A 389 -9.11 -24.32 -7.02
CA TYR A 389 -8.77 -22.95 -7.37
C TYR A 389 -7.35 -22.67 -6.88
N TYR A 390 -6.53 -22.09 -7.72
CA TYR A 390 -5.15 -21.71 -7.39
C TYR A 390 -4.97 -20.26 -7.79
N GLU A 391 -4.59 -19.43 -6.82
CA GLU A 391 -4.36 -18.00 -7.01
C GLU A 391 -2.88 -17.67 -6.87
N GLY A 392 -2.37 -16.75 -7.70
CA GLY A 392 -0.95 -16.42 -7.71
C GLY A 392 -0.08 -17.60 -8.15
N ASN A 393 1.00 -17.86 -7.42
CA ASN A 393 1.95 -18.94 -7.72
C ASN A 393 1.78 -20.17 -6.79
N GLU A 394 0.64 -20.30 -6.12
CA GLU A 394 0.39 -21.38 -5.17
C GLU A 394 0.41 -22.77 -5.83
N THR A 395 1.03 -23.73 -5.14
CA THR A 395 1.07 -25.15 -5.53
C THR A 395 -0.04 -25.97 -4.87
N THR A 396 -0.66 -25.44 -3.83
CA THR A 396 -1.85 -25.98 -3.17
C THR A 396 -3.08 -25.18 -3.56
N PRO A 397 -4.28 -25.79 -3.63
CA PRO A 397 -5.49 -25.02 -3.91
C PRO A 397 -5.78 -24.00 -2.81
N SER A 398 -6.03 -22.76 -3.19
CA SER A 398 -6.52 -21.68 -2.34
C SER A 398 -7.95 -21.97 -1.85
N PHE A 399 -8.74 -22.66 -2.69
CA PHE A 399 -10.07 -23.16 -2.37
C PHE A 399 -10.34 -24.45 -3.14
N THR A 400 -11.20 -25.32 -2.60
CA THR A 400 -11.66 -26.54 -3.26
C THR A 400 -13.13 -26.76 -2.94
N LYS A 401 -13.91 -27.15 -3.95
CA LYS A 401 -15.29 -27.61 -3.75
C LYS A 401 -15.61 -28.81 -4.62
N THR A 402 -16.65 -29.53 -4.21
CA THR A 402 -17.25 -30.61 -4.99
C THR A 402 -18.64 -30.19 -5.39
N ILE A 403 -18.96 -30.32 -6.68
CA ILE A 403 -20.26 -29.98 -7.26
C ILE A 403 -20.98 -31.24 -7.75
N THR A 404 -22.30 -31.18 -7.78
CA THR A 404 -23.17 -32.22 -8.35
C THR A 404 -23.97 -31.65 -9.51
N LEU A 405 -23.91 -32.32 -10.66
CA LEU A 405 -24.76 -32.08 -11.82
C LEU A 405 -25.86 -33.14 -11.84
N ASN A 406 -27.13 -32.69 -11.80
CA ASN A 406 -28.32 -33.53 -11.69
C ASN A 406 -29.10 -33.65 -12.99
#